data_AF-A0A929ZP90-F1
#
_entry.id   AF-A0A929ZP90-F1
#
_cell.length_a   1.000
_cell.length_b   1.000
_cell.length_c   1.000
_cell.angle_alpha   90.00
_cell.angle_beta   90.00
_cell.angle_gamma   90.00
#
_symmetry.space_group_name_H-M   'P 1'
#
loop_
_entity.id
_entity.type
_entity.pdbx_description
1 polymer ?
#
loop_
_entity_poly.entity_id
_entity_poly.type
_entity_poly.pdbx_seq_one_letter_code
_entity_poly.pdbx_strand_id
1 'polypeptide(L)'
;VFTIGGAVSAFECNKKNKNIEKTIAYLESTGRLYEAWNELQTYLQTHKDSYCVILDNYVVSKQNGMMRPYEDILWAYRYVMRRNFVVVNQYALCRLVDGDKMELTPPGFGKKGAIEEILNTIAMKNPSVLLGYTNENQRAYNEMTKR
;
A
#
# COMPACT_ATOMS: atom_id res chain seq x y z
N VAL A 1 -19.00 2.27 -31.73
CA VAL A 1 -19.54 1.40 -30.65
C VAL A 1 -18.44 0.42 -30.29
N PHE A 2 -17.69 0.67 -29.22
CA PHE A 2 -16.65 -0.23 -28.75
C PHE A 2 -16.72 -0.35 -27.22
N THR A 3 -17.15 -1.55 -26.80
CA THR A 3 -16.80 -2.26 -25.57
C THR A 3 -16.96 -1.54 -24.22
N ILE A 4 -18.21 -1.35 -23.79
CA ILE A 4 -18.58 -1.16 -22.37
C ILE A 4 -18.67 -2.53 -21.64
N GLY A 5 -18.77 -3.65 -22.38
CA GLY A 5 -19.00 -4.98 -21.81
C GLY A 5 -17.81 -5.63 -21.08
N GLY A 6 -16.57 -5.25 -21.40
CA GLY A 6 -15.37 -5.85 -20.77
C GLY A 6 -15.12 -5.33 -19.35
N ALA A 7 -15.32 -4.03 -19.12
CA ALA A 7 -15.12 -3.40 -17.81
C ALA A 7 -16.15 -3.89 -16.78
N VAL A 8 -17.41 -4.07 -17.19
CA VAL A 8 -18.49 -4.53 -16.31
C VAL A 8 -18.30 -6.01 -15.90
N SER A 9 -17.77 -6.85 -16.80
CA SER A 9 -17.57 -8.29 -16.53
C SER A 9 -16.44 -8.57 -15.54
N ALA A 10 -15.34 -7.80 -15.57
CA ALA A 10 -14.29 -7.90 -14.54
C ALA A 10 -14.76 -7.34 -13.17
N PHE A 11 -15.67 -6.35 -13.19
CA PHE A 11 -16.29 -5.76 -12.00
C PHE A 11 -17.21 -6.73 -11.25
N GLU A 12 -17.96 -7.58 -11.96
CA GLU A 12 -18.88 -8.54 -11.33
C GLU A 12 -18.17 -9.73 -10.68
N CYS A 13 -16.98 -10.11 -11.18
CA CYS A 13 -16.26 -11.29 -10.69
C CYS A 13 -15.67 -11.12 -9.27
N ASN A 14 -15.43 -9.89 -8.81
CA ASN A 14 -14.69 -9.63 -7.55
C ASN A 14 -15.47 -8.85 -6.49
N LYS A 15 -16.79 -8.67 -6.67
CA LYS A 15 -17.72 -7.95 -5.79
C LYS A 15 -17.95 -8.59 -4.40
N LYS A 16 -17.13 -9.56 -4.00
CA LYS A 16 -17.20 -10.23 -2.68
C LYS A 16 -16.06 -9.82 -1.74
N ASN A 17 -15.07 -9.05 -2.22
CA ASN A 17 -13.91 -8.68 -1.43
C ASN A 17 -14.02 -7.24 -0.92
N LYS A 18 -14.42 -7.09 0.34
CA LYS A 18 -14.56 -5.78 1.04
C LYS A 18 -13.31 -4.89 0.92
N ASN A 19 -12.12 -5.49 0.80
CA ASN A 19 -10.87 -4.75 0.68
C ASN A 19 -10.70 -4.10 -0.71
N ILE A 20 -11.22 -4.73 -1.75
CA ILE A 20 -11.24 -4.17 -3.11
C ILE A 20 -12.26 -3.03 -3.18
N GLU A 21 -13.45 -3.22 -2.61
CA GLU A 21 -14.47 -2.15 -2.53
C GLU A 21 -13.95 -0.92 -1.79
N LYS A 22 -13.27 -1.13 -0.66
CA LYS A 22 -12.62 -0.06 0.10
C LYS A 22 -11.57 0.69 -0.73
N THR A 23 -10.80 -0.04 -1.54
CA THR A 23 -9.78 0.54 -2.41
C THR A 23 -10.41 1.40 -3.50
N ILE A 24 -11.45 0.90 -4.16
CA ILE A 24 -12.18 1.63 -5.21
C ILE A 24 -12.85 2.87 -4.62
N ALA A 25 -13.56 2.73 -3.50
CA ALA A 25 -14.23 3.83 -2.83
C ALA A 25 -13.24 4.95 -2.43
N TYR A 26 -12.03 4.58 -1.97
CA TYR A 26 -10.96 5.55 -1.73
C TYR A 26 -10.59 6.30 -3.00
N LEU A 27 -10.25 5.59 -4.08
CA LEU A 27 -9.85 6.19 -5.35
C LEU A 27 -10.95 7.08 -5.96
N GLU A 28 -12.21 6.70 -5.82
CA GLU A 28 -13.37 7.51 -6.21
C GLU A 28 -13.45 8.79 -5.37
N SER A 29 -13.35 8.66 -4.03
CA SER A 29 -13.43 9.80 -3.11
C SER A 29 -12.31 10.83 -3.30
N THR A 30 -11.14 10.40 -3.75
CA THR A 30 -10.00 11.28 -4.06
C THR A 30 -9.95 11.73 -5.51
N GLY A 31 -10.89 11.31 -6.36
CA GLY A 31 -10.89 11.64 -7.79
C GLY A 31 -9.77 10.96 -8.60
N ARG A 32 -9.10 9.95 -8.03
CA ARG A 32 -7.93 9.26 -8.62
C ARG A 32 -8.30 7.98 -9.37
N LEU A 33 -9.58 7.59 -9.44
CA LEU A 33 -9.98 6.31 -10.04
C LEU A 33 -9.55 6.18 -11.51
N TYR A 34 -9.69 7.25 -12.30
CA TYR A 34 -9.38 7.20 -13.73
C TYR A 34 -7.88 7.05 -14.01
N GLU A 35 -7.04 7.82 -13.30
CA GLU A 35 -5.58 7.72 -13.42
C GLU A 35 -5.05 6.37 -12.92
N ALA A 36 -5.64 5.84 -11.84
CA ALA A 36 -5.25 4.57 -11.26
C ALA A 36 -5.79 3.35 -12.04
N TRP A 37 -6.66 3.56 -13.03
CA TRP A 37 -7.47 2.48 -13.62
C TRP A 37 -6.62 1.33 -14.18
N ASN A 38 -5.57 1.65 -14.94
CA ASN A 38 -4.70 0.64 -15.53
C ASN A 38 -3.98 -0.19 -14.45
N GLU A 39 -3.40 0.47 -13.45
CA GLU A 39 -2.72 -0.19 -12.33
C GLU A 39 -3.69 -0.96 -11.44
N LEU A 40 -4.93 -0.47 -11.26
CA LEU A 40 -6.00 -1.18 -10.59
C LEU A 40 -6.37 -2.47 -11.32
N GLN A 41 -6.47 -2.45 -12.66
CA GLN A 41 -6.70 -3.67 -13.44
C GLN A 41 -5.54 -4.67 -13.28
N THR A 42 -4.29 -4.21 -13.36
CA THR A 42 -3.11 -5.05 -13.09
C THR A 42 -3.17 -5.67 -11.71
N TYR A 43 -3.51 -4.87 -10.69
CA TYR A 43 -3.70 -5.36 -9.32
C TYR A 43 -4.78 -6.44 -9.23
N LEU A 44 -5.95 -6.22 -9.82
CA LEU A 44 -7.08 -7.16 -9.79
C LEU A 44 -6.77 -8.49 -10.49
N GLN A 45 -5.93 -8.47 -11.53
CA GLN A 45 -5.45 -9.65 -12.24
C GLN A 45 -4.27 -10.34 -11.53
N THR A 46 -3.64 -9.67 -10.55
CA THR A 46 -2.49 -10.23 -9.83
C THR A 46 -2.96 -11.28 -8.82
N HIS A 47 -3.01 -12.53 -9.28
CA HIS A 47 -3.34 -13.72 -8.47
C HIS A 47 -2.27 -14.11 -7.44
N LYS A 48 -1.12 -13.42 -7.39
CA LYS A 48 -0.06 -13.75 -6.43
C LYS A 48 -0.58 -13.71 -4.99
N ASP A 49 -0.23 -14.73 -4.21
CA ASP A 49 -0.45 -14.84 -2.75
C ASP A 49 0.31 -13.78 -1.92
N SER A 50 0.86 -12.75 -2.58
CA SER A 50 1.51 -11.63 -1.91
C SER A 50 0.46 -10.64 -1.40
N TYR A 51 0.56 -10.31 -0.12
CA TYR A 51 -0.24 -9.24 0.50
C TYR A 51 0.24 -7.83 0.10
N CYS A 52 1.41 -7.72 -0.52
CA CYS A 52 1.99 -6.49 -1.04
C CYS A 52 2.12 -6.57 -2.57
N VAL A 53 1.64 -5.56 -3.30
CA VAL A 53 1.86 -5.41 -4.74
C VAL A 53 2.47 -4.05 -5.00
N ILE A 54 3.64 -4.05 -5.63
CA ILE A 54 4.36 -2.86 -6.06
C ILE A 54 3.99 -2.62 -7.51
N LEU A 55 3.46 -1.44 -7.80
CA LEU A 55 3.11 -0.98 -9.15
C LEU A 55 3.92 0.29 -9.46
N ASP A 56 3.71 0.86 -10.65
CA ASP A 56 4.55 1.94 -11.14
C ASP A 56 4.37 3.24 -10.39
N ASN A 57 3.11 3.65 -10.14
CA ASN A 57 2.77 4.87 -9.42
C ASN A 57 2.13 4.57 -8.06
N TYR A 58 1.64 3.35 -7.88
CA TYR A 58 0.93 2.92 -6.68
C TYR A 58 1.62 1.77 -5.96
N VAL A 59 1.28 1.64 -4.69
CA VAL A 59 1.57 0.45 -3.90
C VAL A 59 0.29 -0.03 -3.24
N VAL A 60 0.13 -1.36 -3.17
CA VAL A 60 -1.10 -1.99 -2.70
C VAL A 60 -0.83 -2.91 -1.51
N SER A 61 -1.61 -2.72 -0.45
CA SER A 61 -1.78 -3.68 0.63
C SER A 61 -3.10 -4.42 0.46
N LYS A 62 -3.04 -5.70 0.09
CA LYS A 62 -4.22 -6.58 0.00
C LYS A 62 -4.86 -6.80 1.37
N GLN A 63 -4.05 -6.85 2.44
CA GLN A 63 -4.52 -7.11 3.79
C GLN A 63 -5.31 -5.91 4.35
N ASN A 64 -4.84 -4.67 4.10
CA ASN A 64 -5.53 -3.47 4.55
C ASN A 64 -6.64 -3.00 3.59
N GLY A 65 -6.66 -3.53 2.35
CA GLY A 65 -7.54 -3.06 1.28
C GLY A 65 -7.25 -1.62 0.91
N MET A 66 -5.98 -1.33 0.66
CA MET A 66 -5.49 0.02 0.35
C MET A 66 -4.59 -0.04 -0.88
N MET A 67 -4.87 0.82 -1.86
CA MET A 67 -3.97 1.20 -2.95
C MET A 67 -3.67 2.68 -2.77
N ARG A 68 -2.40 3.02 -2.56
CA ARG A 68 -1.96 4.39 -2.30
C ARG A 68 -0.86 4.78 -3.29
N PRO A 69 -0.91 5.99 -3.86
CA PRO A 69 0.21 6.50 -4.64
C PRO A 69 1.41 6.73 -3.70
N TYR A 70 2.62 6.65 -4.24
CA TYR A 70 3.83 6.78 -3.41
C TYR A 70 3.92 8.15 -2.71
N GLU A 71 3.37 9.21 -3.31
CA GLU A 71 3.31 10.56 -2.75
C GLU A 71 2.49 10.66 -1.45
N ASP A 72 1.51 9.78 -1.25
CA ASP A 72 0.69 9.79 -0.04
C ASP A 72 1.42 9.20 1.18
N ILE A 73 2.57 8.54 0.96
CA ILE A 73 3.37 7.92 2.02
C ILE A 73 4.37 8.94 2.54
N LEU A 74 4.16 9.38 3.78
CA LEU A 74 5.02 10.38 4.42
C LEU A 74 6.16 9.75 5.23
N TRP A 75 5.92 8.59 5.83
CA TRP A 75 6.90 7.91 6.67
C TRP A 75 6.77 6.39 6.55
N ALA A 76 7.88 5.70 6.28
CA ALA A 76 7.91 4.25 6.14
C ALA A 76 9.08 3.63 6.93
N TYR A 77 8.81 2.52 7.60
CA TYR A 77 9.83 1.80 8.36
C TYR A 77 9.50 0.32 8.52
N ARG A 78 10.52 -0.49 8.81
CA ARG A 78 10.32 -1.89 9.17
C ARG A 78 9.71 -1.99 10.57
N TYR A 79 8.53 -2.59 10.65
CA TYR A 79 7.91 -2.96 11.92
C TYR A 79 8.17 -4.44 12.23
N VAL A 80 8.51 -4.73 13.50
CA VAL A 80 8.78 -6.08 13.98
C VAL A 80 7.85 -6.37 15.16
N MET A 81 6.86 -7.22 14.93
CA MET A 81 5.96 -7.67 15.98
C MET A 81 6.62 -8.81 16.76
N ARG A 82 6.68 -8.65 18.09
CA ARG A 82 7.21 -9.67 19.01
C ARG A 82 6.14 -10.11 20.00
N ARG A 83 6.11 -11.41 20.31
CA ARG A 83 5.32 -11.99 21.39
C ARG A 83 6.24 -12.86 22.23
N ASN A 84 6.26 -12.65 23.56
CA ASN A 84 7.20 -13.34 24.46
C ASN A 84 8.66 -13.26 23.96
N PHE A 85 9.08 -12.07 23.53
CA PHE A 85 10.40 -11.77 22.94
C PHE A 85 10.74 -12.46 21.59
N VAL A 86 9.91 -13.39 21.12
CA VAL A 86 10.02 -14.05 19.82
C VAL A 86 9.39 -13.18 18.73
N VAL A 87 10.06 -13.06 17.59
CA VAL A 87 9.50 -12.37 16.40
C VAL A 87 8.37 -13.21 15.82
N VAL A 88 7.16 -12.65 15.80
CA VAL A 88 5.97 -13.33 15.25
C VAL A 88 5.58 -12.81 13.86
N ASN A 89 5.88 -11.54 13.56
CA ASN A 89 5.64 -10.98 12.23
C ASN A 89 6.57 -9.80 11.96
N GLN A 90 6.80 -9.51 10.68
CA GLN A 90 7.57 -8.37 10.20
C GLN A 90 6.97 -7.85 8.90
N TYR A 91 6.91 -6.54 8.74
CA TYR A 91 6.37 -5.87 7.54
C TYR A 91 6.92 -4.44 7.42
N ALA A 92 6.80 -3.84 6.24
CA ALA A 92 6.96 -2.39 6.09
C ALA A 92 5.67 -1.71 6.56
N LEU A 93 5.78 -0.78 7.51
CA LEU A 93 4.68 0.04 7.98
C LEU A 93 4.80 1.43 7.35
N CYS A 94 3.79 1.81 6.59
CA CYS A 94 3.69 3.13 5.96
C CYS A 94 2.66 3.98 6.71
N ARG A 95 3.02 5.23 6.96
CA ARG A 95 2.17 6.26 7.57
C ARG A 95 1.79 7.26 6.48
N LEU A 96 0.49 7.46 6.34
CA LEU A 96 -0.10 8.18 5.22
C LEU A 96 -0.41 9.64 5.60
N VAL A 97 -0.61 10.46 4.57
CA VAL A 97 -0.97 11.89 4.67
C VAL A 97 -2.32 12.13 5.35
N ASP A 98 -3.25 11.19 5.24
CA ASP A 98 -4.57 11.24 5.89
C ASP A 98 -4.54 10.77 7.36
N GLY A 99 -3.37 10.37 7.88
CA GLY A 99 -3.19 9.86 9.23
C GLY A 99 -3.31 8.34 9.35
N ASP A 100 -3.78 7.66 8.30
CA ASP A 100 -3.91 6.21 8.27
C ASP A 100 -2.55 5.49 8.23
N LYS A 101 -2.62 4.18 8.44
CA LYS A 101 -1.46 3.28 8.35
C LYS A 101 -1.73 2.17 7.36
N MET A 102 -0.69 1.80 6.62
CA MET A 102 -0.73 0.74 5.62
C MET A 102 0.41 -0.25 5.86
N GLU A 103 0.09 -1.53 5.93
CA GLU A 103 1.02 -2.62 6.20
C GLU A 103 1.37 -3.33 4.89
N LEU A 104 2.66 -3.37 4.57
CA LEU A 104 3.22 -4.00 3.39
C LEU A 104 3.97 -5.27 3.81
N THR A 105 3.25 -6.39 3.71
CA THR A 105 3.77 -7.70 4.10
C THR A 105 4.26 -8.44 2.85
N PRO A 106 5.58 -8.65 2.70
CA PRO A 106 6.09 -9.48 1.61
C PRO A 106 5.75 -10.97 1.84
N PRO A 107 5.73 -11.79 0.77
CA PRO A 107 5.49 -13.22 0.87
C PRO A 107 6.72 -13.96 1.45
N GLY A 108 6.50 -15.16 1.98
CA GLY A 108 7.56 -16.07 2.42
C GLY A 108 8.11 -15.85 3.85
N PHE A 109 9.07 -16.69 4.22
CA PHE A 109 9.81 -16.66 5.48
C PHE A 109 11.09 -15.81 5.32
N GLY A 110 11.56 -15.14 6.38
CA GLY A 110 12.79 -14.33 6.30
C GLY A 110 12.59 -12.94 5.66
N LYS A 111 11.54 -12.23 6.07
CA LYS A 111 11.02 -11.01 5.41
C LYS A 111 11.96 -9.79 5.44
N LYS A 112 13.08 -9.80 6.18
CA LYS A 112 13.92 -8.60 6.37
C LYS A 112 14.38 -7.99 5.04
N GLY A 113 15.00 -8.79 4.16
CA GLY A 113 15.52 -8.29 2.88
C GLY A 113 14.41 -7.78 1.95
N ALA A 114 13.30 -8.51 1.85
CA ALA A 114 12.15 -8.09 1.05
C ALA A 114 11.49 -6.81 1.60
N ILE A 115 11.47 -6.62 2.93
CA ILE A 115 10.98 -5.36 3.53
C ILE A 115 11.93 -4.21 3.17
N GLU A 116 13.24 -4.41 3.23
CA GLU A 116 14.23 -3.40 2.85
C GLU A 116 14.10 -3.03 1.36
N GLU A 117 13.86 -4.00 0.48
CA GLU A 117 13.58 -3.75 -0.95
C GLU A 117 12.30 -2.93 -1.18
N ILE A 118 11.22 -3.24 -0.46
CA ILE A 118 9.98 -2.44 -0.49
C ILE A 118 10.26 -1.00 -0.05
N LEU A 119 10.96 -0.80 1.07
CA LEU A 119 11.28 0.54 1.58
C LEU A 119 12.17 1.32 0.61
N ASN A 120 13.16 0.67 -0.01
CA ASN A 120 14.03 1.29 -1.01
C ASN A 120 13.24 1.70 -2.26
N THR A 121 12.29 0.86 -2.70
CA THR A 121 11.42 1.18 -3.84
C THR A 121 10.53 2.39 -3.53
N ILE A 122 9.95 2.44 -2.32
CA ILE A 122 9.16 3.60 -1.88
C ILE A 122 10.01 4.88 -1.90
N ALA A 123 11.23 4.85 -1.37
CA ALA A 123 12.09 6.04 -1.36
C ALA A 123 12.60 6.44 -2.74
N MET A 124 12.80 5.48 -3.65
CA MET A 124 13.12 5.76 -5.04
C MET A 124 11.95 6.46 -5.76
N LYS A 125 10.72 6.02 -5.50
CA LYS A 125 9.49 6.56 -6.12
C LYS A 125 9.00 7.85 -5.45
N ASN A 126 9.32 8.04 -4.16
CA ASN A 126 9.05 9.24 -3.38
C ASN A 126 10.28 9.61 -2.55
N PRO A 127 11.20 10.45 -3.07
CA PRO A 127 12.41 10.87 -2.36
C PRO A 127 12.17 11.69 -1.09
N SER A 128 10.96 12.23 -0.89
CA SER A 128 10.61 13.02 0.29
C SER A 128 10.18 12.16 1.49
N VAL A 129 9.98 10.85 1.28
CA VAL A 129 9.54 9.94 2.34
C VAL A 129 10.56 9.87 3.47
N LEU A 130 10.08 9.93 4.71
CA LEU A 130 10.91 9.66 5.87
C LEU A 130 11.15 8.14 5.96
N LEU A 131 12.42 7.72 6.04
CA LEU A 131 12.78 6.30 6.19
C LEU A 131 13.32 5.97 7.58
N GLY A 132 12.82 4.88 8.14
CA GLY A 132 13.32 4.31 9.40
C GLY A 132 12.60 4.85 10.63
N TYR A 133 12.64 4.05 11.71
CA TYR A 133 11.97 4.39 12.96
C TYR A 133 12.91 5.20 13.87
N THR A 134 12.76 6.52 13.84
CA THR A 134 13.53 7.47 14.66
C THR A 134 12.61 8.50 15.30
N ASN A 135 13.06 9.11 16.40
CA ASN A 135 12.29 10.14 17.09
C ASN A 135 12.13 11.40 16.21
N GLU A 136 13.15 11.70 15.40
CA GLU A 136 13.18 12.81 14.46
C GLU A 136 12.10 12.63 13.39
N ASN A 137 12.02 11.44 12.77
CA ASN A 137 11.01 11.13 11.76
C ASN A 137 9.60 11.13 12.36
N GLN A 138 9.44 10.63 13.59
CA GLN A 138 8.16 10.66 14.27
C GLN A 138 7.69 12.10 14.53
N ARG A 139 8.59 12.99 14.96
CA ARG A 139 8.28 14.43 15.15
C ARG A 139 7.94 15.10 13.83
N ALA A 140 8.75 14.88 12.80
CA ALA A 140 8.53 15.44 11.47
C ALA A 140 7.17 15.00 10.89
N TYR A 141 6.84 13.71 10.98
CA TYR A 141 5.53 13.21 10.56
C TYR A 141 4.37 13.85 11.34
N ASN A 142 4.50 13.99 12.66
CA ASN A 142 3.48 14.63 13.48
C ASN A 142 3.31 16.12 13.10
N GLU A 143 4.39 16.82 12.75
CA GLU A 143 4.31 18.21 12.29
C GLU A 143 3.62 18.34 10.92
N MET A 144 3.91 17.43 9.98
CA MET A 144 3.27 17.39 8.66
C MET A 144 1.76 17.10 8.73
N THR A 145 1.31 16.39 9.77
CA THR A 145 -0.08 15.91 9.90
C THR A 145 -0.90 16.64 10.96
N LYS A 146 -0.32 17.65 11.62
CA LYS A 146 -1.08 18.56 12.50
C LYS A 146 -2.15 19.27 11.69
N ARG A 147 -3.40 19.10 12.11
CA ARG A 147 -4.58 19.84 11.62
C ARG A 147 -4.97 20.89 12.64
#